data_AF-A0A7S1SYF1-F1
#
_entry.id   AF-A0A7S1SYF1-F1
#
_cell.length_a   1.000
_cell.length_b   1.000
_cell.length_c   1.000
_cell.angle_alpha   90.00
_cell.angle_beta   90.00
_cell.angle_gamma   90.00
#
_symmetry.space_group_name_H-M   'P 1'
#
loop_
_entity.id
_entity.type
_entity.pdbx_description
1 polymer ?
#
loop_
_entity_poly.entity_id
_entity_poly.type
_entity_poly.pdbx_seq_one_letter_code
_entity_poly.pdbx_strand_id
1 'polypeptide(L)'
;EKYGYHRQSGNMTVRCAALLVIGIASLPFVLSAREPTLAEKSTRHATRMTEDIFTPLHPAPTRNCHASTLVSLSDGTVVAAWFGGTKEKNPDVGIWMSRKNEEDAWDAAFQVAKIEEVAHWNPVLY
;
A
#
# COMPACT_ATOMS: atom_id res chain seq x y z
N GLU A 1 4.80 24.73 -21.32
CA GLU A 1 5.09 24.51 -19.89
C GLU A 1 5.10 23.00 -19.64
N LYS A 2 6.22 22.28 -19.57
CA LYS A 2 7.46 22.35 -18.77
C LYS A 2 7.30 21.80 -17.35
N TYR A 3 7.37 20.47 -17.20
CA TYR A 3 8.16 19.81 -16.15
C TYR A 3 8.67 18.46 -16.67
N GLY A 4 9.89 18.49 -17.22
CA GLY A 4 10.68 17.31 -17.57
C GLY A 4 11.61 16.96 -16.42
N TYR A 5 11.70 15.66 -16.11
CA TYR A 5 12.62 15.11 -15.12
C TYR A 5 13.99 14.93 -15.78
N HIS A 6 14.93 15.83 -15.48
CA HIS A 6 16.32 15.72 -15.93
C HIS A 6 17.14 14.88 -14.96
N ARG A 7 17.64 13.76 -15.47
CA ARG A 7 18.70 12.93 -14.88
C ARG A 7 19.99 13.76 -14.85
N GLN A 8 20.61 13.95 -13.69
CA GLN A 8 21.99 14.42 -13.60
C GLN A 8 22.87 13.37 -12.92
N SER A 9 23.79 12.84 -13.71
CA SER A 9 24.99 12.12 -13.30
C SER A 9 26.02 13.12 -12.76
N GLY A 10 26.63 12.82 -11.61
CA GLY A 10 27.78 13.56 -11.10
C GLY A 10 28.58 12.70 -10.15
N ASN A 11 29.62 12.03 -10.66
CA ASN A 11 30.70 11.49 -9.85
C ASN A 11 31.49 12.66 -9.26
N MET A 12 31.67 12.72 -7.95
CA MET A 12 32.76 13.50 -7.37
C MET A 12 33.29 12.85 -6.10
N THR A 13 34.38 12.10 -6.27
CA THR A 13 35.27 11.66 -5.20
C THR A 13 36.33 12.74 -5.01
N VAL A 14 36.50 13.29 -3.80
CA VAL A 14 37.80 13.79 -3.33
C VAL A 14 37.95 13.49 -1.84
N ARG A 15 39.07 12.83 -1.54
CA ARG A 15 39.56 12.36 -0.25
C ARG A 15 40.26 13.49 0.50
N CYS A 16 40.18 13.50 1.83
CA CYS A 16 41.24 14.07 2.67
C CYS A 16 41.64 13.03 3.72
N ALA A 17 42.84 12.48 3.54
CA ALA A 17 43.53 11.63 4.49
C ALA A 17 44.22 12.51 5.54
N ALA A 18 44.16 12.12 6.80
CA ALA A 18 45.12 12.52 7.80
C ALA A 18 45.70 11.24 8.41
N LEU A 19 46.89 10.87 7.93
CA LEU A 19 47.76 9.88 8.56
C LEU A 19 48.56 10.59 9.64
N LEU A 20 48.54 10.04 10.86
CA LEU A 20 49.60 10.25 11.83
C LEU A 20 50.12 8.86 12.20
N VAL A 21 51.35 8.58 11.80
CA VAL A 21 52.08 7.34 12.07
C VAL A 21 52.95 7.57 13.30
N ILE A 22 52.89 6.65 14.27
CA ILE A 22 53.92 6.13 15.21
C ILE A 22 53.15 5.09 16.05
N GLY A 23 53.52 3.83 16.33
CA GLY A 23 54.65 2.97 16.05
C GLY A 23 54.43 1.66 16.83
N ILE A 24 54.79 0.53 16.20
CA ILE A 24 55.25 -0.76 16.77
C ILE A 24 54.36 -1.48 17.82
N ALA A 25 53.72 -2.58 17.40
CA ALA A 25 53.84 -3.91 18.02
C ALA A 25 53.14 -4.95 17.14
N SER A 26 53.90 -5.97 16.75
CA SER A 26 53.49 -7.11 15.93
C SER A 26 52.52 -8.04 16.64
N LEU A 27 51.31 -8.18 16.09
CA LEU A 27 50.43 -9.33 16.25
C LEU A 27 49.71 -9.52 14.90
N PRO A 28 49.62 -10.74 14.34
CA PRO A 28 48.73 -10.97 13.21
C PRO A 28 47.31 -10.93 13.75
N PHE A 29 46.69 -9.75 13.79
CA PHE A 29 45.25 -9.66 13.85
C PHE A 29 44.74 -10.20 12.51
N VAL A 30 44.45 -11.50 12.49
CA VAL A 30 43.65 -12.11 11.43
C VAL A 30 42.32 -11.38 11.48
N LEU A 31 42.19 -10.38 10.62
CA LEU A 31 40.92 -9.77 10.27
C LEU A 31 40.13 -10.86 9.56
N SER A 32 39.49 -11.74 10.34
CA SER A 32 38.39 -12.54 9.84
C SER A 32 37.36 -11.52 9.39
N ALA A 33 37.37 -11.23 8.10
CA ALA A 33 36.30 -10.53 7.44
C ALA A 33 35.06 -11.38 7.69
N ARG A 34 34.31 -11.03 8.75
CA ARG A 34 32.98 -11.54 8.96
C ARG A 34 32.20 -11.03 7.76
N GLU A 35 32.04 -11.90 6.76
CA GLU A 35 31.15 -11.66 5.65
C GLU A 35 29.83 -11.19 6.27
N PRO A 36 29.24 -10.08 5.80
CA PRO A 36 27.90 -9.75 6.19
C PRO A 36 27.06 -10.96 5.80
N THR A 37 26.58 -11.69 6.81
CA THR A 37 25.65 -12.79 6.62
C THR A 37 24.59 -12.29 5.67
N LEU A 38 24.58 -12.88 4.48
CA LEU A 38 23.65 -12.60 3.39
C LEU A 38 22.31 -12.31 4.04
N ALA A 39 21.92 -11.03 4.02
CA ALA A 39 20.69 -10.58 4.65
C ALA A 39 19.61 -11.58 4.29
N GLU A 40 19.09 -12.28 5.30
CA GLU A 40 17.97 -13.20 5.12
C GLU A 40 16.86 -12.35 4.52
N LYS A 41 16.75 -12.45 3.21
CA LYS A 41 15.68 -11.87 2.44
C LYS A 41 14.49 -12.74 2.82
N SER A 42 13.91 -12.44 3.98
CA SER A 42 12.72 -13.07 4.50
C SER A 42 11.67 -12.89 3.43
N THR A 43 11.48 -13.95 2.64
CA THR A 43 10.39 -14.07 1.70
C THR A 43 9.14 -14.09 2.54
N ARG A 44 8.59 -12.90 2.83
CA ARG A 44 7.26 -12.78 3.42
C ARG A 44 6.34 -13.45 2.43
N HIS A 45 5.97 -14.70 2.72
CA HIS A 45 4.94 -15.38 1.97
C HIS A 45 3.70 -14.53 2.21
N ALA A 46 3.21 -13.88 1.15
CA ALA A 46 2.02 -13.05 1.25
C ALA A 46 0.87 -13.97 1.66
N THR A 47 0.47 -13.91 2.93
CA THR A 47 -0.70 -14.62 3.41
C THR A 47 -1.90 -14.05 2.67
N ARG A 48 -2.63 -14.91 1.97
CA ARG A 48 -3.90 -14.54 1.37
C ARG A 48 -4.89 -14.27 2.49
N MET A 49 -5.15 -13.00 2.75
CA MET A 49 -6.24 -12.58 3.63
C MET A 49 -7.51 -12.46 2.79
N THR A 50 -8.64 -12.94 3.28
CA THR A 50 -9.95 -12.80 2.65
C THR A 50 -10.96 -12.50 3.74
N GLU A 51 -11.80 -11.51 3.52
CA GLU A 51 -12.83 -11.07 4.47
C GLU A 51 -14.13 -10.77 3.72
N ASP A 52 -15.25 -10.98 4.41
CA ASP A 52 -16.59 -10.65 3.92
C ASP A 52 -17.05 -9.32 4.52
N ILE A 53 -17.25 -8.31 3.67
CA ILE A 53 -17.78 -7.00 4.08
C ILE A 53 -19.28 -7.09 4.40
N PHE A 54 -20.01 -7.98 3.71
CA PHE A 54 -21.45 -8.11 3.84
C PHE A 54 -21.82 -9.22 4.83
N THR A 55 -22.66 -8.88 5.80
CA THR A 55 -23.12 -9.80 6.85
C THR A 55 -24.64 -9.91 6.85
N PRO A 56 -25.24 -10.87 7.57
CA PRO A 56 -26.70 -10.90 7.74
C PRO A 56 -27.27 -9.63 8.39
N LEU A 57 -26.48 -8.94 9.24
CA LEU A 57 -26.87 -7.66 9.85
C LEU A 57 -26.70 -6.49 8.86
N HIS A 58 -25.65 -6.54 8.03
CA HIS A 58 -25.32 -5.55 7.01
C HIS A 58 -25.25 -6.20 5.62
N PRO A 59 -26.41 -6.51 5.00
CA PRO A 59 -26.45 -7.20 3.71
C PRO A 59 -25.89 -6.33 2.58
N ALA A 60 -25.53 -6.98 1.47
CA ALA A 60 -25.06 -6.29 0.28
C ALA A 60 -26.11 -5.28 -0.21
N PRO A 61 -25.74 -4.01 -0.45
CA PRO A 61 -26.70 -2.97 -0.83
C PRO A 61 -27.18 -3.10 -2.29
N THR A 62 -26.44 -3.83 -3.12
CA THR A 62 -26.69 -3.96 -4.55
C THR A 62 -26.57 -5.41 -5.00
N ARG A 63 -27.21 -5.74 -6.12
CA ARG A 63 -27.16 -7.09 -6.71
C ARG A 63 -25.76 -7.47 -7.19
N ASN A 64 -25.02 -6.52 -7.76
CA ASN A 64 -23.67 -6.71 -8.25
C ASN A 64 -22.72 -5.65 -7.66
N CYS A 65 -21.45 -6.03 -7.48
CA CYS A 65 -20.36 -5.17 -7.04
C CYS A 65 -19.05 -5.59 -7.73
N HIS A 66 -18.22 -4.63 -8.15
CA HIS A 66 -16.96 -4.89 -8.86
C HIS A 66 -15.89 -3.81 -8.58
N ALA A 67 -14.65 -4.15 -8.94
CA ALA A 67 -13.46 -3.30 -8.86
C ALA A 67 -13.31 -2.62 -7.49
N SER A 68 -13.23 -3.44 -6.44
CA SER A 68 -12.99 -2.92 -5.10
C SER A 68 -11.58 -2.35 -4.95
N THR A 69 -11.47 -1.31 -4.13
CA THR A 69 -10.22 -0.72 -3.65
C THR A 69 -10.27 -0.61 -2.12
N LEU A 70 -9.12 -0.69 -1.47
CA LEU A 70 -8.98 -0.67 -0.01
C LEU A 70 -7.84 0.27 0.37
N VAL A 71 -8.00 1.02 1.45
CA VAL A 71 -6.92 1.78 2.09
C VAL A 71 -6.96 1.56 3.60
N SER A 72 -5.79 1.36 4.20
CA SER A 72 -5.62 1.34 5.65
C SER A 72 -5.28 2.75 6.13
N LEU A 73 -5.99 3.21 7.15
CA LEU A 73 -5.76 4.51 7.78
C LEU A 73 -4.79 4.36 8.96
N SER A 74 -4.25 5.49 9.43
CA SER A 74 -3.26 5.52 10.52
C SER A 74 -3.81 5.08 11.88
N ASP A 75 -5.13 5.13 12.06
CA ASP A 75 -5.85 4.67 13.26
C ASP A 75 -6.10 3.16 13.25
N GLY A 76 -5.66 2.44 12.22
CA GLY A 76 -5.88 1.00 12.06
C GLY A 76 -7.21 0.65 11.39
N THR A 77 -8.07 1.63 11.11
CA THR A 77 -9.31 1.37 10.35
C THR A 77 -9.01 1.13 8.88
N VAL A 78 -9.90 0.39 8.21
CA VAL A 78 -9.79 0.09 6.77
C VAL A 78 -11.01 0.66 6.07
N VAL A 79 -10.81 1.29 4.92
CA VAL A 79 -11.90 1.77 4.08
C VAL A 79 -11.91 0.97 2.79
N ALA A 80 -13.06 0.38 2.47
CA ALA A 80 -13.34 -0.27 1.20
C ALA A 80 -14.22 0.63 0.34
N ALA A 81 -13.95 0.67 -0.96
CA ALA A 81 -14.85 1.27 -1.95
C ALA A 81 -14.99 0.34 -3.16
N TRP A 82 -16.17 0.33 -3.79
CA TRP A 82 -16.46 -0.43 -5.00
C TRP A 82 -17.55 0.27 -5.81
N PHE A 83 -17.75 -0.11 -7.07
CA PHE A 83 -18.96 0.27 -7.78
C PHE A 83 -19.99 -0.86 -7.73
N GLY A 84 -21.27 -0.50 -7.58
CA GLY A 84 -22.36 -1.47 -7.43
C GLY A 84 -23.69 -0.95 -7.92
N GLY A 85 -24.52 -1.87 -8.44
CA GLY A 85 -25.84 -1.60 -8.99
C GLY A 85 -26.54 -2.89 -9.43
N THR A 86 -27.62 -2.77 -10.23
CA THR A 86 -28.36 -3.93 -10.74
C THR A 86 -27.50 -4.81 -11.64
N LYS A 87 -26.71 -4.20 -12.54
CA LYS A 87 -25.73 -4.86 -13.41
C LYS A 87 -24.71 -3.84 -13.90
N GLU A 88 -23.57 -4.32 -14.39
CA GLU A 88 -22.56 -3.45 -15.00
C GLU A 88 -23.17 -2.57 -16.11
N LYS A 89 -22.75 -1.31 -16.17
CA LYS A 89 -23.17 -0.28 -17.13
C LYS A 89 -24.60 0.24 -17.00
N ASN A 90 -25.39 -0.29 -16.07
CA ASN A 90 -26.74 0.21 -15.85
C ASN A 90 -26.70 1.60 -15.19
N PRO A 91 -27.63 2.52 -15.52
CA PRO A 91 -27.62 3.86 -14.96
C PRO A 91 -27.66 3.91 -13.44
N ASP A 92 -28.17 2.90 -12.74
CA ASP A 92 -28.22 2.85 -11.28
C ASP A 92 -26.88 2.53 -10.60
N VAL A 93 -25.81 2.25 -11.36
CA VAL A 93 -24.49 1.98 -10.77
C VAL A 93 -23.95 3.24 -10.10
N GLY A 94 -23.66 3.13 -8.81
CA GLY A 94 -23.01 4.16 -8.00
C GLY A 94 -21.76 3.63 -7.30
N ILE A 95 -21.07 4.53 -6.61
CA ILE A 95 -19.92 4.19 -5.76
C ILE A 95 -20.40 3.96 -4.34
N TRP A 96 -20.00 2.82 -3.77
CA TRP A 96 -20.33 2.39 -2.42
C TRP A 96 -19.07 2.29 -1.59
N MET A 97 -19.21 2.53 -0.29
CA MET A 97 -18.13 2.42 0.69
C MET A 97 -18.59 1.68 1.93
N SER A 98 -17.64 1.03 2.61
CA SER A 98 -17.80 0.52 3.97
C SER A 98 -16.47 0.70 4.72
N ARG A 99 -16.55 0.85 6.04
CA ARG A 99 -15.39 1.02 6.91
C ARG A 99 -15.30 -0.19 7.85
N LYS A 100 -14.10 -0.75 7.98
CA LYS A 100 -13.71 -1.65 9.05
C LYS A 100 -13.23 -0.80 10.22
N ASN A 101 -13.95 -0.85 11.33
CA ASN A 101 -13.62 -0.07 12.52
C ASN A 101 -12.46 -0.72 13.32
N GLU A 102 -12.05 -0.06 14.39
CA GLU A 102 -10.93 -0.51 15.26
C GLU A 102 -11.23 -1.83 15.99
N GLU A 103 -12.50 -2.23 16.07
CA GLU A 103 -12.96 -3.50 16.65
C GLU A 103 -13.02 -4.65 15.63
N ASP A 104 -12.39 -4.46 14.46
CA ASP A 104 -12.32 -5.44 13.38
C ASP A 104 -13.68 -5.77 12.73
N ALA A 105 -14.68 -4.89 12.88
CA ALA A 105 -16.02 -5.06 12.32
C ALA A 105 -16.29 -4.12 11.14
N TRP A 106 -16.97 -4.63 10.11
CA TRP A 106 -17.42 -3.84 8.95
C TRP A 106 -18.76 -3.15 9.22
N ASP A 107 -18.78 -1.83 9.05
CA ASP A 107 -19.97 -0.99 9.12
C ASP A 107 -20.87 -1.21 7.89
N ALA A 108 -22.15 -0.85 8.02
CA ALA A 108 -23.10 -0.92 6.91
C ALA A 108 -22.61 -0.10 5.71
N ALA A 109 -22.68 -0.70 4.51
CA ALA A 109 -22.26 -0.03 3.30
C ALA A 109 -23.19 1.16 2.98
N PHE A 110 -22.60 2.26 2.51
CA PHE A 110 -23.34 3.46 2.12
C PHE A 110 -22.89 3.96 0.74
N GLN A 111 -23.81 4.59 0.02
CA GLN A 111 -23.53 5.14 -1.30
C GLN A 111 -22.85 6.50 -1.15
N VAL A 112 -21.60 6.61 -1.61
CA VAL A 112 -20.82 7.86 -1.51
C VAL A 112 -20.97 8.74 -2.75
N ALA A 113 -21.20 8.15 -3.93
CA ALA A 113 -21.35 8.91 -5.16
C ALA A 113 -22.40 8.30 -6.10
N LYS A 114 -23.38 9.12 -6.44
CA LYS A 114 -24.37 8.89 -7.49
C LYS A 114 -24.97 10.25 -7.91
N ILE A 115 -24.17 11.01 -8.66
CA ILE A 115 -24.45 12.45 -8.88
C ILE A 115 -25.39 12.70 -10.07
N GLU A 116 -25.36 11.78 -11.03
CA GLU A 116 -26.15 11.84 -12.26
C GLU A 116 -26.75 10.48 -12.59
N GLU A 117 -27.75 10.42 -13.47
CA GLU A 117 -28.36 9.19 -13.99
C GLU A 117 -27.49 8.49 -15.04
N VAL A 118 -26.19 8.39 -14.74
CA VAL A 118 -25.20 7.60 -15.48
C VAL A 118 -24.42 6.71 -14.51
N ALA A 119 -23.87 5.63 -15.03
CA ALA A 119 -23.08 4.70 -14.23
C ALA A 119 -21.77 5.33 -13.75
N HIS A 120 -21.41 5.10 -12.48
CA HIS A 120 -20.14 5.53 -11.89
C HIS A 120 -19.25 4.30 -11.63
N TRP A 121 -17.95 4.39 -11.90
CA TRP A 121 -17.05 3.24 -11.83
C TRP A 121 -15.69 3.56 -11.23
N ASN A 122 -14.93 2.49 -10.93
CA ASN A 122 -13.51 2.49 -10.60
C ASN A 122 -13.12 3.53 -9.53
N PRO A 123 -13.68 3.42 -8.30
CA PRO A 123 -13.19 4.24 -7.21
C PRO A 123 -11.70 3.94 -6.93
N VAL A 124 -10.94 4.97 -6.61
CA VAL A 124 -9.52 4.86 -6.25
C VAL A 124 -9.31 5.53 -4.90
N LEU A 125 -8.80 4.75 -3.94
CA LEU A 125 -8.32 5.22 -2.64
C LEU A 125 -6.78 5.14 -2.64
N TYR A 126 -6.11 6.06 -1.95
CA TYR A 126 -4.64 6.18 -1.93
C TYR A 126 -4.12 6.63 -0.57
#